data_AF-A0A7W1S7R7-F1
#
_entry.id   AF-A0A7W1S7R7-F1
#
_cell.length_a   1.000
_cell.length_b   1.000
_cell.length_c   1.000
_cell.angle_alpha   90.00
_cell.angle_beta   90.00
_cell.angle_gamma   90.00
#
_symmetry.space_group_name_H-M   'P 1'
#
loop_
_entity.id
_entity.type
_entity.pdbx_description
1 polymer ?
#
loop_
_entity_poly.entity_id
_entity_poly.type
_entity_poly.pdbx_seq_one_letter_code
_entity_poly.pdbx_strand_id
1 'polypeptide(L)'
;NSKVLLDDRLRCINSIFTLYQQVFAVRCSPHLSNVIRSVELEPDDLNVLNSICYMWWDISPLYPDMEVDNLQLVRNAVLNVMRKTLELDSIVCQESALHGLGHWDRLPETTDIIGNWFKQHTNAPDELRLYAIRAQSGGVL
;
A
#
# COMPACT_ATOMS: atom_id res chain seq x y z
N ASN A 1 9.72 -3.27 30.99
CA ASN A 1 9.06 -3.37 29.68
C ASN A 1 9.26 -4.76 29.11
N SER A 2 8.20 -5.56 29.04
CA SER A 2 8.25 -6.84 28.33
C SER A 2 8.41 -6.56 26.84
N LYS A 3 9.48 -7.05 26.22
CA LYS A 3 9.76 -6.87 24.79
C LYS A 3 8.87 -7.85 24.02
N VAL A 4 8.02 -7.35 23.13
CA VAL A 4 7.21 -8.21 22.25
C VAL A 4 8.14 -9.10 21.42
N LEU A 5 7.87 -10.40 21.39
CA LEU A 5 8.68 -11.38 20.67
C LEU A 5 8.68 -11.09 19.16
N LEU A 6 9.79 -11.42 18.49
CA LEU A 6 9.93 -11.15 17.05
C LEU A 6 8.80 -11.81 16.24
N ASP A 7 8.48 -13.06 16.51
CA ASP A 7 7.45 -13.80 15.77
C ASP A 7 6.06 -13.14 15.90
N ASP A 8 5.74 -12.61 17.08
CA ASP A 8 4.49 -11.88 17.30
C ASP A 8 4.46 -10.56 16.54
N ARG A 9 5.60 -9.86 16.45
CA ARG A 9 5.72 -8.63 15.65
C ARG A 9 5.52 -8.93 14.17
N LEU A 10 6.19 -9.95 13.64
CA LEU A 10 6.08 -10.34 12.23
C LEU A 10 4.66 -10.83 11.91
N ARG A 11 4.04 -11.60 12.80
CA ARG A 11 2.64 -12.05 12.67
C ARG A 11 1.68 -10.86 12.65
N CYS A 12 1.87 -9.88 13.52
CA CYS A 12 1.07 -8.65 13.56
C CYS A 12 1.17 -7.89 12.23
N ILE A 13 2.40 -7.63 11.74
CA ILE A 13 2.61 -6.93 10.47
C ILE A 13 1.94 -7.69 9.32
N ASN A 14 2.17 -8.99 9.20
CA ASN A 14 1.56 -9.78 8.12
C ASN A 14 0.03 -9.82 8.20
N SER A 15 -0.56 -9.66 9.40
CA SER A 15 -2.02 -9.62 9.57
C SER A 15 -2.65 -8.33 9.02
N ILE A 16 -1.86 -7.28 8.74
CA ILE A 16 -2.33 -6.08 8.04
C ILE A 16 -2.90 -6.45 6.67
N PHE A 17 -2.34 -7.47 5.99
CA PHE A 17 -2.92 -7.95 4.72
C PHE A 17 -4.38 -8.41 4.87
N THR A 18 -4.77 -8.96 6.02
CA THR A 18 -6.16 -9.35 6.30
C THR A 18 -7.10 -8.13 6.27
N LEU A 19 -6.65 -6.96 6.75
CA LEU A 19 -7.41 -5.71 6.65
C LEU A 19 -7.66 -5.33 5.19
N TYR A 20 -6.62 -5.40 4.35
CA TYR A 20 -6.77 -5.15 2.91
C TYR A 20 -7.72 -6.13 2.24
N GLN A 21 -7.48 -7.43 2.44
CA GLN A 21 -8.23 -8.49 1.76
C GLN A 21 -9.71 -8.53 2.19
N GLN A 22 -9.99 -8.40 3.49
CA GLN A 22 -11.32 -8.66 4.03
C GLN A 22 -12.15 -7.40 4.24
N VAL A 23 -11.50 -6.22 4.32
CA VAL A 23 -12.19 -4.95 4.57
C VAL A 23 -12.05 -4.04 3.36
N PHE A 24 -10.84 -3.59 3.02
CA PHE A 24 -10.69 -2.56 2.00
C PHE A 24 -11.10 -3.05 0.61
N ALA A 25 -10.65 -4.23 0.19
CA ALA A 25 -10.99 -4.79 -1.11
C ALA A 25 -12.49 -5.07 -1.28
N VAL A 26 -13.21 -5.29 -0.16
CA VAL A 26 -14.64 -5.64 -0.15
C VAL A 26 -15.52 -4.39 -0.04
N ARG A 27 -15.05 -3.34 0.65
CA ARG A 27 -15.90 -2.22 1.07
C ARG A 27 -15.55 -0.89 0.40
N CYS A 28 -14.33 -0.70 -0.09
CA CYS A 28 -13.97 0.53 -0.77
C CYS A 28 -14.67 0.61 -2.13
N SER A 29 -15.10 1.81 -2.52
CA SER A 29 -15.57 2.07 -3.87
C SER A 29 -14.38 2.00 -4.85
N PRO A 30 -14.57 1.63 -6.13
CA PRO A 30 -13.50 1.53 -7.11
C PRO A 30 -13.09 2.91 -7.68
N HIS A 31 -12.79 3.87 -6.79
CA HIS A 31 -12.36 5.22 -7.12
C HIS A 31 -11.01 5.53 -6.44
N LEU A 32 -10.01 5.85 -7.26
CA LEU A 32 -8.64 6.14 -6.83
C LEU A 32 -8.58 7.47 -6.07
N SER A 33 -8.08 7.48 -4.85
CA SER A 33 -8.14 8.65 -3.96
C SER A 33 -7.22 9.78 -4.39
N ASN A 34 -6.13 9.48 -5.11
CA ASN A 34 -5.17 10.46 -5.60
C ASN A 34 -5.76 11.48 -6.61
N VAL A 35 -6.84 11.11 -7.32
CA VAL A 35 -7.50 11.93 -8.35
C VAL A 35 -8.85 12.50 -7.89
N ILE A 36 -9.41 12.03 -6.78
CA ILE A 36 -10.73 12.49 -6.29
C ILE A 36 -10.74 13.98 -5.99
N ARG A 37 -9.61 14.58 -5.59
CA ARG A 37 -9.52 16.04 -5.42
C ARG A 37 -9.71 16.83 -6.72
N SER A 38 -9.65 16.18 -7.88
CA SER A 38 -9.76 16.80 -9.22
C SER A 38 -11.06 16.46 -9.97
N VAL A 39 -11.90 15.58 -9.41
CA VAL A 39 -13.15 15.14 -10.03
C VAL A 39 -14.30 15.42 -9.07
N GLU A 40 -15.34 16.10 -9.54
CA GLU A 40 -16.61 16.21 -8.81
C GLU A 40 -17.27 14.82 -8.82
N LEU A 41 -17.02 14.03 -7.78
CA LEU A 41 -17.79 12.82 -7.49
C LEU A 41 -19.03 13.20 -6.68
N GLU A 42 -20.16 12.57 -6.97
CA GLU A 42 -21.33 12.67 -6.11
C GLU A 42 -20.98 12.08 -4.73
N PRO A 43 -21.39 12.72 -3.61
CA PRO A 43 -21.00 12.31 -2.25
C PRO A 43 -21.29 10.84 -1.90
N ASP A 44 -22.28 10.23 -2.56
CA ASP A 44 -22.74 8.86 -2.29
C ASP A 44 -21.89 7.78 -2.99
N ASP A 45 -21.05 8.16 -3.96
CA ASP A 45 -20.24 7.20 -4.74
C ASP A 45 -18.93 6.82 -4.05
N LEU A 46 -18.49 7.60 -3.06
CA LEU A 46 -17.22 7.39 -2.36
C LEU A 46 -17.41 6.80 -0.96
N ASN A 47 -16.95 5.57 -0.76
CA ASN A 47 -16.87 5.02 0.59
C ASN A 47 -15.77 5.75 1.39
N VAL A 48 -16.10 6.18 2.62
CA VAL A 48 -15.14 6.83 3.54
C VAL A 48 -13.89 5.98 3.81
N LEU A 49 -13.98 4.65 3.65
CA LEU A 49 -12.86 3.74 3.78
C LEU A 49 -11.80 3.92 2.68
N ASN A 50 -12.14 4.50 1.52
CA ASN A 50 -11.17 4.80 0.46
C ASN A 50 -10.04 5.69 0.98
N SER A 51 -10.37 6.71 1.77
CA SER A 51 -9.38 7.64 2.32
C SER A 51 -8.43 6.93 3.31
N ILE A 52 -8.95 6.09 4.20
CA ILE A 52 -8.12 5.34 5.15
C ILE A 52 -7.28 4.28 4.43
N CYS A 53 -7.85 3.61 3.42
CA CYS A 53 -7.11 2.67 2.58
C CYS A 53 -5.92 3.38 1.93
N TYR A 54 -6.16 4.52 1.26
CA TYR A 54 -5.13 5.31 0.60
C TYR A 54 -4.03 5.76 1.57
N MET A 55 -4.41 6.36 2.71
CA MET A 55 -3.48 6.96 3.69
C MET A 55 -2.89 5.95 4.69
N TRP A 56 -3.18 4.65 4.56
CA TRP A 56 -2.82 3.65 5.58
C TRP A 56 -1.33 3.70 5.94
N TRP A 57 -0.47 3.89 4.95
CA TRP A 57 0.98 3.90 5.14
C TRP A 57 1.52 5.21 5.73
N ASP A 58 0.82 6.33 5.58
CA ASP A 58 1.17 7.61 6.23
C ASP A 58 0.82 7.62 7.72
N ILE A 59 -0.27 6.94 8.10
CA ILE A 59 -0.74 6.90 9.49
C ILE A 59 -0.12 5.76 10.29
N SER A 60 0.42 4.75 9.61
CA SER A 60 1.07 3.60 10.23
C SER A 60 2.48 3.94 10.69
N PRO A 61 2.94 3.45 11.87
CA PRO A 61 4.31 3.67 12.34
C PRO A 61 5.35 2.76 11.63
N LEU A 62 5.06 2.30 10.41
CA LEU A 62 5.88 1.35 9.64
C LEU A 62 6.56 2.08 8.47
N TYR A 63 7.62 2.83 8.79
CA TYR A 63 8.36 3.67 7.85
C TYR A 63 9.77 3.12 7.55
N PRO A 64 10.40 3.52 6.42
CA PRO A 64 11.69 2.96 6.01
C PRO A 64 12.82 3.18 7.03
N ASP A 65 12.85 4.33 7.69
CA ASP A 65 13.85 4.76 8.68
C ASP A 65 13.52 4.34 10.12
N MET A 66 12.63 3.35 10.31
CA MET A 66 12.31 2.82 11.62
C MET A 66 13.52 2.22 12.34
N GLU A 67 13.69 2.56 13.62
CA GLU A 67 14.74 2.01 14.48
C GLU A 67 14.18 0.86 15.31
N VAL A 68 14.37 -0.37 14.83
CA VAL A 68 13.88 -1.56 15.53
C VAL A 68 14.87 -2.73 15.45
N ASP A 69 14.84 -3.58 16.48
CA ASP A 69 15.54 -4.87 16.41
C ASP A 69 14.99 -5.73 15.27
N ASN A 70 15.89 -6.45 14.61
CA ASN A 70 15.59 -7.29 13.45
C ASN A 70 15.02 -6.48 12.27
N LEU A 71 15.54 -5.27 12.06
CA LEU A 71 15.09 -4.32 11.03
C LEU A 71 14.83 -4.98 9.68
N GLN A 72 15.77 -5.78 9.15
CA GLN A 72 15.59 -6.39 7.83
C GLN A 72 14.39 -7.35 7.78
N LEU A 73 14.17 -8.16 8.83
CA LEU A 73 13.01 -9.06 8.88
C LEU A 73 11.69 -8.30 8.96
N VAL A 74 11.68 -7.19 9.70
CA VAL A 74 10.53 -6.29 9.80
C VAL A 74 10.25 -5.60 8.48
N ARG A 75 11.28 -5.02 7.83
CA ARG A 75 11.18 -4.41 6.50
C ARG A 75 10.63 -5.40 5.47
N ASN A 76 11.18 -6.62 5.46
CA ASN A 76 10.70 -7.68 4.56
C ASN A 76 9.22 -8.02 4.81
N ALA A 77 8.78 -8.08 6.06
CA ALA A 77 7.37 -8.32 6.37
C ALA A 77 6.46 -7.18 5.90
N VAL A 78 6.89 -5.93 6.05
CA VAL A 78 6.15 -4.74 5.57
C VAL A 78 6.05 -4.74 4.04
N LEU A 79 7.17 -4.92 3.33
CA LEU A 79 7.19 -5.04 1.88
C LEU A 79 6.37 -6.23 1.38
N ASN A 80 6.33 -7.34 2.12
CA ASN A 80 5.49 -8.49 1.79
C ASN A 80 3.99 -8.18 1.88
N VAL A 81 3.55 -7.37 2.86
CA VAL A 81 2.15 -6.92 2.92
C VAL A 81 1.81 -6.11 1.67
N MET A 82 2.62 -5.10 1.33
CA MET A 82 2.38 -4.29 0.13
C MET A 82 2.37 -5.15 -1.15
N ARG A 83 3.33 -6.07 -1.29
CA ARG A 83 3.38 -7.01 -2.42
C ARG A 83 2.11 -7.85 -2.54
N LYS A 84 1.64 -8.45 -1.46
CA LYS A 84 0.40 -9.23 -1.47
C LYS A 84 -0.83 -8.38 -1.75
N THR A 85 -0.86 -7.14 -1.25
CA THR A 85 -1.95 -6.21 -1.53
C THR A 85 -2.02 -5.85 -3.01
N LEU A 86 -0.88 -5.76 -3.72
CA LEU A 86 -0.84 -5.56 -5.17
C LEU A 86 -1.43 -6.72 -5.98
N GLU A 87 -1.54 -7.92 -5.40
CA GLU A 87 -2.14 -9.10 -6.05
C GLU A 87 -3.67 -9.12 -5.96
N LEU A 88 -4.29 -8.18 -5.23
CA LEU A 88 -5.74 -8.05 -5.14
C LEU A 88 -6.29 -7.33 -6.38
N ASP A 89 -7.43 -7.78 -6.92
CA ASP A 89 -8.12 -7.12 -8.07
C ASP A 89 -8.64 -5.71 -7.76
N SER A 90 -8.55 -5.27 -6.50
CA SER A 90 -9.05 -3.96 -6.04
C SER A 90 -8.05 -2.85 -6.38
N ILE A 91 -8.40 -2.00 -7.36
CA ILE A 91 -7.54 -0.89 -7.80
C ILE A 91 -7.17 0.10 -6.68
N VAL A 92 -8.05 0.28 -5.68
CA VAL A 92 -7.79 1.15 -4.52
C VAL A 92 -6.86 0.51 -3.50
N CYS A 93 -6.88 -0.82 -3.36
CA CYS A 93 -5.88 -1.52 -2.56
C CYS A 93 -4.52 -1.49 -3.27
N GLN A 94 -4.51 -1.66 -4.60
CA GLN A 94 -3.29 -1.53 -5.39
C GLN A 94 -2.71 -0.11 -5.28
N GLU A 95 -3.54 0.93 -5.37
CA GLU A 95 -3.15 2.33 -5.16
C GLU A 95 -2.50 2.54 -3.80
N SER A 96 -3.14 2.06 -2.73
CA SER A 96 -2.59 2.13 -1.38
C SER A 96 -1.24 1.41 -1.25
N ALA A 97 -1.09 0.22 -1.82
CA ALA A 97 0.19 -0.50 -1.80
C ALA A 97 1.28 0.24 -2.59
N LEU A 98 0.95 0.82 -3.76
CA LEU A 98 1.86 1.67 -4.52
C LEU A 98 2.25 2.94 -3.74
N HIS A 99 1.29 3.54 -3.03
CA HIS A 99 1.55 4.68 -2.14
C HIS A 99 2.58 4.30 -1.07
N GLY A 100 2.33 3.20 -0.36
CA GLY A 100 3.27 2.68 0.63
C GLY A 100 4.65 2.39 0.05
N LEU A 101 4.72 1.77 -1.14
CA LEU A 101 5.98 1.50 -1.81
C LEU A 101 6.72 2.78 -2.19
N GLY A 102 6.00 3.85 -2.56
CA GLY A 102 6.62 5.14 -2.83
C GLY A 102 7.32 5.76 -1.61
N HIS A 103 6.81 5.55 -0.39
CA HIS A 103 7.56 5.94 0.81
C HIS A 103 8.87 5.16 0.99
N TRP A 104 8.99 3.99 0.36
CA TRP A 104 10.13 3.07 0.45
C TRP A 104 11.00 3.06 -0.83
N ASP A 105 10.92 4.11 -1.65
CA ASP A 105 11.58 4.25 -2.97
C ASP A 105 13.10 3.99 -2.96
N ARG A 106 13.76 4.30 -1.84
CA ARG A 106 15.22 4.14 -1.70
C ARG A 106 15.69 2.68 -1.58
N LEU A 107 14.77 1.73 -1.46
CA LEU A 107 15.11 0.30 -1.40
C LEU A 107 15.01 -0.34 -2.80
N PRO A 108 16.03 -1.09 -3.25
CA PRO A 108 15.99 -1.82 -4.52
C PRO A 108 14.77 -2.74 -4.65
N GLU A 109 14.38 -3.39 -3.56
CA GLU A 109 13.23 -4.30 -3.51
C GLU A 109 11.92 -3.62 -3.90
N THR A 110 11.77 -2.33 -3.59
CA THR A 110 10.60 -1.53 -3.98
C THR A 110 10.50 -1.40 -5.49
N THR A 111 11.62 -1.08 -6.15
CA THR A 111 11.70 -0.99 -7.61
C THR A 111 11.31 -2.31 -8.27
N ASP A 112 11.79 -3.44 -7.74
CA ASP A 112 11.46 -4.77 -8.25
C ASP A 112 9.98 -5.12 -8.07
N ILE A 113 9.40 -4.78 -6.91
CA ILE A 113 7.98 -5.04 -6.64
C ILE A 113 7.10 -4.25 -7.63
N ILE A 114 7.34 -2.95 -7.79
CA ILE A 114 6.55 -2.13 -8.73
C ILE A 114 6.79 -2.57 -10.19
N GLY A 115 8.04 -2.90 -10.54
CA GLY A 115 8.39 -3.44 -11.86
C GLY A 115 7.65 -4.74 -12.19
N ASN A 116 7.48 -5.63 -11.21
CA ASN A 116 6.70 -6.86 -11.38
C ASN A 116 5.20 -6.55 -11.48
N TRP A 117 4.69 -5.59 -10.72
CA TRP A 117 3.30 -5.15 -10.83
C TRP A 117 2.97 -4.68 -12.25
N PHE A 118 3.83 -3.87 -12.88
CA PHE A 118 3.63 -3.43 -14.28
C PHE A 118 3.54 -4.58 -15.28
N LYS A 119 4.31 -5.65 -15.09
CA LYS A 119 4.29 -6.84 -15.95
C LYS A 119 3.01 -7.65 -15.78
N GLN A 120 2.47 -7.69 -14.57
CA GLN A 120 1.28 -8.48 -14.23
C GLN A 120 -0.03 -7.72 -14.51
N HIS A 121 -0.01 -6.38 -14.48
CA HIS A 121 -1.18 -5.53 -14.59
C HIS A 121 -1.16 -4.68 -15.86
N THR A 122 -1.05 -5.33 -17.02
CA THR A 122 -1.00 -4.64 -18.33
C THR A 122 -2.26 -3.84 -18.65
N ASN A 123 -3.39 -4.24 -18.06
CA ASN A 123 -4.71 -3.63 -18.29
C ASN A 123 -5.17 -2.75 -17.11
N ALA A 124 -4.29 -2.38 -16.18
CA ALA A 124 -4.63 -1.45 -15.10
C ALA A 124 -5.06 -0.08 -15.67
N PRO A 125 -5.99 0.64 -15.00
CA PRO A 125 -6.39 1.98 -15.41
C PRO A 125 -5.21 2.94 -15.55
N ASP A 126 -5.28 3.86 -16.52
CA ASP A 126 -4.18 4.78 -16.83
C ASP A 126 -3.78 5.63 -15.62
N GLU A 127 -4.75 6.07 -14.81
CA GLU A 127 -4.51 6.84 -13.60
C GLU A 127 -3.70 6.05 -12.57
N LEU A 128 -3.99 4.76 -12.40
CA LEU A 128 -3.26 3.88 -11.49
C LEU A 128 -1.83 3.62 -12.00
N ARG A 129 -1.68 3.44 -13.32
CA ARG A 129 -0.36 3.28 -13.96
C ARG A 129 0.49 4.53 -13.82
N LEU A 130 -0.09 5.71 -14.05
CA LEU A 130 0.58 7.00 -13.82
C LEU A 130 1.00 7.16 -12.35
N TYR A 131 0.15 6.72 -11.43
CA TYR A 131 0.49 6.74 -10.00
C TYR A 131 1.65 5.79 -9.68
N ALA A 132 1.65 4.58 -10.22
CA ALA A 132 2.76 3.62 -10.05
C ALA A 132 4.10 4.19 -10.56
N ILE A 133 4.10 4.94 -11.67
CA ILE A 133 5.30 5.63 -12.18
C ILE A 133 5.79 6.66 -11.16
N ARG A 134 4.89 7.47 -10.59
CA ARG A 134 5.27 8.47 -9.58
C ARG A 134 5.80 7.80 -8.30
N ALA A 135 5.16 6.72 -7.86
CA ALA A 135 5.59 5.95 -6.70
C ALA A 135 7.02 5.40 -6.86
N GLN A 136 7.44 4.97 -8.06
CA GLN A 136 8.82 4.52 -8.29
C GLN A 136 9.88 5.58 -7.98
N SER A 137 9.55 6.87 -8.08
CA SER A 137 10.44 7.99 -7.75
C SER A 137 10.11 8.64 -6.41
N GLY A 138 9.38 7.95 -5.53
CA GLY A 138 8.93 8.46 -4.24
C GLY A 138 7.89 9.58 -4.30
N GLY A 139 7.28 9.80 -5.47
CA GLY A 139 6.30 10.85 -5.71
C GLY A 139 4.90 10.48 -5.23
N VAL A 140 4.74 10.30 -3.92
CA VAL A 140 3.45 10.03 -3.26
C VAL A 140 2.98 11.27 -2.50
N LEU A 141 1.67 11.53 -2.52
CA LEU A 141 1.01 12.74 -1.99
C LEU A 141 -0.01 12.41 -0.92
#